data_AF-A0AAU3FD77-F1
#
_entry.id   AF-A0AAU3FD77-F1
#
_cell.length_a   1.000
_cell.length_b   1.000
_cell.length_c   1.000
_cell.angle_alpha   90.00
_cell.angle_beta   90.00
_cell.angle_gamma   90.00
#
_symmetry.space_group_name_H-M   'P 1'
#
loop_
_entity.id
_entity.type
_entity.pdbx_description
1 polymer ?
#
loop_
_entity_poly.entity_id
_entity_poly.type
_entity_poly.pdbx_seq_one_letter_code
_entity_poly.pdbx_strand_id
1 'polypeptide(L)'
;MTTSEGPDLNFGRRETKTPGTPPDELSWPDDDGVKIALWAPTQAGKTTFLWALLLASLRTELKGNWLIDAQDEESRRLKQAVIDAMTSGRSLPTATVNPGQPTSWTVFGTPEPGRRRPRDIPASLLRARSKAEQPMQFTLHLQDLPGSIFDFRTPSPHRPSVARQLARADAFVYLHNPLIDRDDQEEQTMGFFQHMLDEVAGRSEGLVGGRLPQYVAVCITKFDHQHVYGPALDGHFVVPAADFPHTPTISEANAHAYFNWLCQHHAHDKASDLVRASLERRFDQRRVRYYATSAIGFHREKDKPFGRRVNNGDLFRYDSEGKRVRGIDGPVFPVNVLEPVIDLSLAVLRGRDTPGRR
;
A
#
# COMPACT_ATOMS: atom_id res chain seq x y z
N MET A 1 14.57 -10.73 40.96
CA MET A 1 15.00 -11.26 39.65
C MET A 1 13.97 -12.28 39.21
N THR A 2 12.98 -11.85 38.42
CA THR A 2 11.94 -12.69 37.84
C THR A 2 11.67 -12.13 36.45
N THR A 3 12.19 -12.81 35.43
CA THR A 3 11.99 -12.50 34.02
C THR A 3 10.59 -12.98 33.61
N SER A 4 9.77 -12.05 33.13
CA SER A 4 8.48 -12.32 32.51
C SER A 4 8.71 -12.57 31.01
N GLU A 5 8.57 -13.81 30.57
CA GLU A 5 8.49 -14.17 29.15
C GLU A 5 7.13 -13.73 28.59
N GLY A 6 7.14 -13.06 27.43
CA GLY A 6 5.94 -12.76 26.66
C GLY A 6 5.49 -13.96 25.82
N PRO A 7 4.25 -13.98 25.31
CA PRO A 7 3.72 -15.15 24.62
C PRO A 7 4.39 -15.35 23.25
N ASP A 8 5.19 -16.42 23.15
CA ASP A 8 5.63 -17.00 21.88
C ASP A 8 4.42 -17.62 21.16
N LEU A 9 4.01 -17.00 20.06
CA LEU A 9 3.08 -17.61 19.10
C LEU A 9 3.84 -18.65 18.29
N ASN A 10 3.95 -19.84 18.86
CA ASN A 10 4.57 -21.02 18.28
C ASN A 10 3.66 -21.57 17.17
N PHE A 11 4.04 -21.37 15.91
CA PHE A 11 3.36 -21.97 14.76
C PHE A 11 3.42 -23.50 14.86
N GLY A 12 2.27 -24.14 14.68
CA GLY A 12 2.02 -25.49 15.14
C GLY A 12 2.94 -26.59 14.61
N ARG A 13 3.13 -27.59 15.47
CA ARG A 13 3.62 -28.94 15.17
C ARG A 13 2.92 -29.49 13.92
N ARG A 14 3.71 -29.84 12.89
CA ARG A 14 3.27 -30.54 11.68
C ARG A 14 2.78 -31.95 11.98
N GLU A 15 1.57 -32.27 11.56
CA GLU A 15 1.25 -33.62 11.09
C GLU A 15 2.10 -33.91 9.85
N THR A 16 2.66 -35.11 9.80
CA THR A 16 3.54 -35.59 8.72
C THR A 16 2.76 -35.75 7.42
N LYS A 17 2.75 -34.71 6.56
CA LYS A 17 2.34 -34.83 5.15
C LYS A 17 3.36 -35.65 4.36
N THR A 18 2.85 -36.55 3.54
CA THR A 18 3.54 -37.41 2.57
C THR A 18 4.47 -36.60 1.64
N PRO A 19 5.64 -37.13 1.21
CA PRO A 19 6.54 -36.40 0.32
C PRO A 19 5.96 -36.40 -1.11
N GLY A 20 5.57 -35.24 -1.62
CA GLY A 20 5.14 -35.11 -3.03
C GLY A 20 4.22 -33.93 -3.36
N THR A 21 3.58 -33.27 -2.39
CA THR A 21 2.80 -32.06 -2.67
C THR A 21 3.73 -30.86 -2.83
N PRO A 22 3.70 -30.10 -3.95
CA PRO A 22 4.41 -28.83 -4.01
C PRO A 22 3.99 -27.92 -2.85
N PRO A 23 4.86 -27.03 -2.36
CA PRO A 23 4.51 -26.10 -1.29
C PRO A 23 3.20 -25.40 -1.66
N ASP A 24 2.22 -25.38 -0.74
CA ASP A 24 0.84 -24.93 -0.96
C ASP A 24 0.80 -23.77 -1.97
N GLU A 25 0.29 -24.05 -3.17
CA GLU A 25 0.35 -23.10 -4.27
C GLU A 25 -0.46 -21.86 -3.90
N LEU A 26 0.20 -20.70 -3.87
CA LEU A 26 -0.48 -19.45 -3.62
C LEU A 26 -1.48 -19.22 -4.77
N SER A 27 -2.74 -19.03 -4.44
CA SER A 27 -3.80 -18.80 -5.43
C SER A 27 -4.71 -17.68 -4.99
N TRP A 28 -5.24 -16.94 -5.97
CA TRP A 28 -6.34 -16.02 -5.70
C TRP A 28 -7.63 -16.83 -5.54
N PRO A 29 -8.58 -16.39 -4.70
CA PRO A 29 -9.92 -16.93 -4.70
C PRO A 29 -10.54 -16.88 -6.11
N ASP A 30 -11.29 -17.93 -6.47
CA ASP A 30 -11.99 -18.05 -7.74
C ASP A 30 -13.37 -17.38 -7.65
N ASP A 31 -13.33 -16.06 -7.48
CA ASP A 31 -14.51 -15.20 -7.47
C ASP A 31 -14.27 -13.93 -8.30
N ASP A 32 -15.32 -13.12 -8.42
CA ASP A 32 -15.31 -11.82 -9.11
C ASP A 32 -14.75 -10.69 -8.24
N GLY A 33 -14.06 -10.99 -7.14
CA GLY A 33 -13.39 -10.00 -6.30
C GLY A 33 -12.30 -9.24 -7.05
N VAL A 34 -11.97 -8.05 -6.56
CA VAL A 34 -10.82 -7.28 -7.04
C VAL A 34 -9.56 -7.83 -6.37
N LYS A 35 -8.58 -8.25 -7.15
CA LYS A 35 -7.32 -8.85 -6.69
C LYS A 35 -6.20 -7.82 -6.72
N ILE A 36 -5.74 -7.37 -5.56
CA ILE A 36 -4.66 -6.37 -5.43
C ILE A 36 -3.46 -6.97 -4.72
N ALA A 37 -2.31 -6.94 -5.37
CA ALA A 37 -1.06 -7.37 -4.76
C ALA A 37 -0.25 -6.18 -4.22
N LEU A 38 0.32 -6.34 -3.03
CA LEU A 38 1.31 -5.41 -2.48
C LEU A 38 2.69 -5.78 -3.01
N TRP A 39 3.29 -4.89 -3.79
CA TRP A 39 4.57 -5.15 -4.45
C TRP A 39 5.61 -4.12 -4.04
N ALA A 40 6.66 -4.58 -3.37
CA ALA A 40 7.74 -3.73 -2.92
C ALA A 40 8.92 -4.56 -2.38
N PRO A 41 10.14 -4.02 -2.34
CA PRO A 41 11.26 -4.67 -1.68
C PRO A 41 11.05 -4.82 -0.16
N THR A 42 11.99 -5.50 0.50
CA THR A 42 12.08 -5.53 1.98
C THR A 42 12.19 -4.10 2.52
N GLN A 43 11.64 -3.86 3.72
CA GLN A 43 11.66 -2.56 4.41
C GLN A 43 10.87 -1.40 3.74
N ALA A 44 10.20 -1.63 2.62
CA ALA A 44 9.33 -0.64 1.99
C ALA A 44 8.04 -0.34 2.78
N GLY A 45 7.69 -1.22 3.74
CA GLY A 45 6.57 -1.03 4.66
C GLY A 45 5.27 -1.73 4.26
N LYS A 46 5.30 -2.83 3.49
CA LYS A 46 4.08 -3.54 3.02
C LYS A 46 3.13 -3.96 4.14
N THR A 47 3.62 -4.71 5.12
CA THR A 47 2.82 -5.17 6.26
C THR A 47 2.27 -3.99 7.07
N THR A 48 3.09 -2.95 7.29
CA THR A 48 2.67 -1.73 7.98
C THR A 48 1.61 -0.95 7.19
N PHE A 49 1.73 -0.89 5.86
CA PHE A 49 0.74 -0.26 4.99
C PHE A 49 -0.60 -1.00 5.07
N LEU A 50 -0.60 -2.33 5.01
CA LEU A 50 -1.81 -3.14 5.16
C LEU A 50 -2.49 -2.91 6.52
N TRP A 51 -1.70 -2.85 7.59
CA TRP A 51 -2.23 -2.56 8.92
C TRP A 51 -2.80 -1.15 9.02
N ALA A 52 -2.13 -0.17 8.43
CA ALA A 52 -2.59 1.21 8.39
C ALA A 52 -3.88 1.37 7.57
N LEU A 53 -4.04 0.62 6.48
CA LEU A 53 -5.28 0.55 5.70
C LEU A 53 -6.46 0.08 6.57
N LEU A 54 -6.27 -1.02 7.31
CA LEU A 54 -7.30 -1.57 8.19
C LEU A 54 -7.61 -0.65 9.37
N LEU A 55 -6.62 0.07 9.89
CA LEU A 55 -6.84 1.08 10.93
C LEU A 55 -7.56 2.31 10.37
N ALA A 56 -7.22 2.73 9.15
CA ALA A 56 -7.86 3.86 8.49
C ALA A 56 -9.36 3.58 8.26
N SER A 57 -9.74 2.37 7.83
CA SER A 57 -11.14 2.01 7.59
C SER A 57 -12.04 2.00 8.84
N LEU A 58 -11.46 2.00 10.04
CA LEU A 58 -12.21 2.12 11.29
C LEU A 58 -12.62 3.57 11.61
N ARG A 59 -12.16 4.54 10.81
CA ARG A 59 -12.39 5.96 11.06
C ARG A 59 -13.59 6.46 10.28
N THR A 60 -14.51 7.07 11.00
CA THR A 60 -15.73 7.67 10.45
C THR A 60 -15.51 9.01 9.77
N GLU A 61 -14.34 9.63 9.97
CA GLU A 61 -14.00 10.96 9.45
C GLU A 61 -13.41 10.92 8.03
N LEU A 62 -13.30 9.73 7.43
CA LEU A 62 -12.76 9.56 6.08
C LEU A 62 -13.82 9.84 5.01
N LYS A 63 -13.38 10.54 3.97
CA LYS A 63 -14.14 10.79 2.74
C LYS A 63 -14.72 9.51 2.16
N GLY A 64 -16.01 9.54 1.81
CA GLY A 64 -16.74 8.40 1.23
C GLY A 64 -17.26 7.35 2.23
N ASN A 65 -17.01 7.52 3.54
CA ASN A 65 -17.48 6.62 4.62
C ASN A 65 -17.15 5.14 4.35
N TRP A 66 -15.93 4.87 3.87
CA TRP A 66 -15.50 3.53 3.52
C TRP A 66 -15.31 2.65 4.74
N LEU A 67 -15.95 1.49 4.74
CA LEU A 67 -15.82 0.43 5.73
C LEU A 67 -15.18 -0.79 5.07
N ILE A 68 -14.22 -1.42 5.78
CA ILE A 68 -13.59 -2.67 5.36
C ILE A 68 -13.84 -3.73 6.43
N ASP A 69 -14.48 -4.83 6.05
CA ASP A 69 -14.78 -5.93 6.94
C ASP A 69 -14.24 -7.27 6.45
N ALA A 70 -13.88 -8.14 7.39
CA ALA A 70 -13.21 -9.40 7.09
C ALA A 70 -14.21 -10.47 6.63
N GLN A 71 -13.96 -11.12 5.49
CA GLN A 71 -14.82 -12.21 5.00
C GLN A 71 -14.39 -13.59 5.53
N ASP A 72 -13.09 -13.81 5.65
CA ASP A 72 -12.52 -15.10 6.08
C ASP A 72 -11.85 -15.02 7.46
N GLU A 73 -11.47 -16.19 7.98
CA GLU A 73 -10.85 -16.33 9.30
C GLU A 73 -9.46 -15.67 9.37
N GLU A 74 -8.67 -15.76 8.29
CA GLU A 74 -7.34 -15.16 8.25
C GLU A 74 -7.41 -13.63 8.26
N SER A 75 -8.38 -13.05 7.56
CA SER A 75 -8.67 -11.61 7.54
C SER A 75 -9.19 -11.13 8.90
N ARG A 76 -10.04 -11.93 9.58
CA ARG A 76 -10.50 -11.63 10.94
C ARG A 76 -9.35 -11.60 11.94
N ARG A 77 -8.47 -12.61 11.89
CA ARG A 77 -7.26 -12.68 12.73
C ARG A 77 -6.34 -11.50 12.49
N LEU A 78 -6.11 -11.15 11.23
CA LEU A 78 -5.30 -9.99 10.88
C LEU A 78 -5.91 -8.69 11.41
N LYS A 79 -7.22 -8.48 11.22
CA LYS A 79 -7.94 -7.30 11.75
C LYS A 79 -7.84 -7.20 13.27
N GLN A 80 -8.01 -8.31 13.98
CA GLN A 80 -7.87 -8.35 15.44
C GLN A 80 -6.43 -8.02 15.88
N ALA A 81 -5.43 -8.62 15.25
CA ALA A 81 -4.03 -8.37 15.54
C ALA A 81 -3.64 -6.89 15.34
N VAL A 82 -4.15 -6.26 14.29
CA VAL A 82 -3.96 -4.82 14.03
C VAL A 82 -4.54 -3.99 15.17
N ILE A 83 -5.77 -4.28 15.58
CA ILE A 83 -6.45 -3.56 16.67
C ILE A 83 -5.62 -3.70 17.95
N ASP A 84 -5.30 -4.92 18.37
CA ASP A 84 -4.58 -5.19 19.63
C ASP A 84 -3.21 -4.51 19.67
N ALA A 85 -2.44 -4.64 18.59
CA ALA A 85 -1.10 -4.08 18.53
C ALA A 85 -1.08 -2.54 18.49
N MET A 86 -2.08 -1.91 17.85
CA MET A 86 -2.11 -0.46 17.69
C MET A 86 -2.79 0.25 18.87
N THR A 87 -3.76 -0.37 19.53
CA THR A 87 -4.41 0.20 20.73
C THR A 87 -3.62 -0.07 22.01
N SER A 88 -3.08 -1.27 22.16
CA SER A 88 -2.48 -1.74 23.42
C SER A 88 -0.97 -1.87 23.32
N GLY A 89 -0.46 -2.44 22.21
CA GLY A 89 0.97 -2.71 22.03
C GLY A 89 1.82 -1.48 21.67
N ARG A 90 1.23 -0.50 20.97
CA ARG A 90 1.94 0.62 20.31
C ARG A 90 3.18 0.18 19.55
N SER A 91 3.09 -0.98 18.90
CA SER A 91 4.18 -1.60 18.15
C SER A 91 3.82 -1.70 16.67
N LEU A 92 4.86 -1.66 15.83
CA LEU A 92 4.69 -2.00 14.43
C LEU A 92 4.58 -3.51 14.25
N PRO A 93 3.88 -3.97 13.20
CA PRO A 93 3.87 -5.39 12.87
C PRO A 93 5.27 -5.91 12.54
N THR A 94 5.51 -7.16 12.91
CA THR A 94 6.66 -7.92 12.41
C THR A 94 6.54 -8.08 10.90
N ALA A 95 7.67 -8.00 10.19
CA ALA A 95 7.69 -8.19 8.75
C ALA A 95 7.20 -9.60 8.39
N THR A 96 6.41 -9.69 7.31
CA THR A 96 5.96 -10.97 6.77
C THR A 96 7.16 -11.81 6.32
N VAL A 97 7.32 -13.00 6.93
CA VAL A 97 8.44 -13.93 6.66
C VAL A 97 8.07 -15.07 5.71
N ASN A 98 6.81 -15.49 5.72
CA ASN A 98 6.29 -16.54 4.85
C ASN A 98 5.15 -15.99 3.97
N PRO A 99 5.06 -16.38 2.69
CA PRO A 99 3.94 -15.98 1.87
C PRO A 99 2.66 -16.66 2.39
N GLY A 100 1.71 -15.84 2.85
CA GLY A 100 0.38 -16.29 3.24
C GLY A 100 -0.58 -16.32 2.06
N GLN A 101 -1.73 -16.97 2.27
CA GLN A 101 -2.85 -16.85 1.34
C GLN A 101 -3.35 -15.39 1.28
N PRO A 102 -3.93 -14.95 0.16
CA PRO A 102 -4.60 -13.67 0.10
C PRO A 102 -5.68 -13.54 1.19
N THR A 103 -5.85 -12.33 1.71
CA THR A 103 -6.91 -11.97 2.66
C THR A 103 -8.11 -11.40 1.93
N SER A 104 -9.31 -11.83 2.28
CA SER A 104 -10.56 -11.43 1.61
C SER A 104 -11.38 -10.47 2.48
N TRP A 105 -11.77 -9.34 1.88
CA TRP A 105 -12.43 -8.24 2.56
C TRP A 105 -13.69 -7.80 1.82
N THR A 106 -14.75 -7.48 2.55
CA THR A 106 -15.89 -6.74 2.00
C THR A 106 -15.65 -5.26 2.19
N VAL A 107 -15.72 -4.50 1.11
CA VAL A 107 -15.60 -3.05 1.14
C VAL A 107 -16.97 -2.44 0.88
N PHE A 108 -17.38 -1.52 1.74
CA PHE A 108 -18.61 -0.73 1.61
C PHE A 108 -18.27 0.75 1.60
N GLY A 109 -18.92 1.55 0.78
CA GLY A 109 -18.78 2.99 0.85
C GLY A 109 -19.41 3.69 -0.34
N THR A 110 -19.28 5.01 -0.38
CA THR A 110 -19.83 5.82 -1.46
C THR A 110 -18.68 6.54 -2.16
N PRO A 111 -18.46 6.31 -3.47
CA PRO A 111 -17.43 7.03 -4.20
C PRO A 111 -17.72 8.52 -4.21
N GLU A 112 -16.71 9.35 -3.94
CA GLU A 112 -16.88 10.78 -4.07
C GLU A 112 -16.98 11.20 -5.55
N PRO A 113 -17.83 12.19 -5.88
CA PRO A 113 -17.82 12.78 -7.19
C PRO A 113 -16.54 13.60 -7.39
N GLY A 114 -15.82 13.34 -8.49
CA GLY A 114 -14.65 14.15 -8.86
C GLY A 114 -14.97 15.65 -8.85
N ARG A 115 -14.08 16.46 -8.26
CA ARG A 115 -14.19 17.93 -8.16
C ARG A 115 -14.16 18.60 -9.55
N ARG A 116 -15.25 18.55 -10.29
CA ARG A 116 -15.52 19.50 -11.40
C ARG A 116 -16.60 20.48 -10.97
N ARG A 117 -16.34 21.78 -11.19
CA ARG A 117 -17.24 22.88 -10.81
C ARG A 117 -18.62 22.66 -11.45
N PRO A 118 -19.73 22.82 -10.71
CA PRO A 118 -21.08 22.47 -11.20
C PRO A 118 -21.58 23.31 -12.38
N ARG A 119 -20.99 24.49 -12.64
CA ARG A 119 -21.55 25.47 -13.56
C ARG A 119 -21.46 25.12 -15.05
N ASP A 120 -20.64 24.13 -15.42
CA ASP A 120 -20.32 23.82 -16.82
C ASP A 120 -20.70 22.38 -17.23
N ILE A 121 -21.59 21.71 -16.50
CA ILE A 121 -21.87 20.27 -16.70
C ILE A 121 -23.22 20.06 -17.41
N PRO A 122 -23.22 19.56 -18.66
CA PRO A 122 -24.43 19.12 -19.37
C PRO A 122 -25.30 18.15 -18.57
N ALA A 123 -26.62 18.23 -18.71
CA ALA A 123 -27.58 17.38 -17.98
C ALA A 123 -27.36 15.86 -18.17
N SER A 124 -26.76 15.44 -19.30
CA SER A 124 -26.36 14.05 -19.54
C SER A 124 -25.25 13.56 -18.60
N LEU A 125 -24.33 14.45 -18.18
CA LEU A 125 -23.29 14.16 -17.20
C LEU A 125 -23.81 14.21 -15.76
N LEU A 126 -24.93 14.88 -15.48
CA LEU A 126 -25.59 14.84 -14.17
C LEU A 126 -26.19 13.45 -13.86
N ARG A 127 -26.78 12.76 -14.86
CA ARG A 127 -27.22 11.36 -14.71
C ARG A 127 -26.07 10.36 -14.56
N ALA A 128 -24.94 10.60 -15.22
CA ALA A 128 -23.74 9.79 -15.02
C ALA A 128 -23.16 9.97 -13.61
N ARG A 129 -23.28 11.19 -13.06
CA ARG A 129 -22.84 11.55 -11.71
C ARG A 129 -23.70 10.89 -10.63
N SER A 130 -25.02 10.84 -10.79
CA SER A 130 -25.91 10.16 -9.83
C SER A 130 -25.68 8.64 -9.74
N LYS A 131 -25.13 8.02 -10.79
CA LYS A 131 -24.70 6.59 -10.76
C LYS A 131 -23.33 6.42 -10.09
N ALA A 132 -22.44 7.41 -10.21
CA ALA A 132 -21.12 7.40 -9.58
C ALA A 132 -21.16 7.62 -8.05
N GLU A 133 -22.23 8.22 -7.54
CA GLU A 133 -22.45 8.53 -6.12
C GLU A 133 -23.31 7.46 -5.39
N GLN A 134 -23.52 6.29 -5.98
CA GLN A 134 -24.28 5.22 -5.31
C GLN A 134 -23.41 4.49 -4.29
N PRO A 135 -23.97 4.14 -3.11
CA PRO A 135 -23.33 3.21 -2.20
C PRO A 135 -22.98 1.92 -2.95
N MET A 136 -21.77 1.45 -2.74
CA MET A 136 -21.27 0.24 -3.38
C MET A 136 -20.71 -0.73 -2.36
N GLN A 137 -20.78 -1.99 -2.76
CA GLN A 137 -20.22 -3.12 -2.05
C GLN A 137 -19.43 -3.97 -3.05
N PHE A 138 -18.20 -4.35 -2.69
CA PHE A 138 -17.41 -5.28 -3.48
C PHE A 138 -16.47 -6.11 -2.61
N THR A 139 -16.04 -7.25 -3.12
CA THR A 139 -15.00 -8.08 -2.51
C THR A 139 -13.62 -7.60 -2.97
N LEU A 140 -12.71 -7.45 -2.01
CA LEU A 140 -11.32 -7.07 -2.21
C LEU A 140 -10.42 -8.17 -1.65
N HIS A 141 -9.52 -8.69 -2.48
CA HIS A 141 -8.47 -9.62 -2.08
C HIS A 141 -7.14 -8.88 -2.01
N LEU A 142 -6.51 -8.90 -0.84
CA LEU A 142 -5.21 -8.28 -0.60
C LEU A 142 -4.16 -9.33 -0.31
N GLN A 143 -3.01 -9.21 -0.96
CA GLN A 143 -1.89 -10.10 -0.72
C GLN A 143 -0.64 -9.32 -0.27
N ASP A 144 -0.21 -9.58 0.97
CA ASP A 144 1.11 -9.19 1.48
C ASP A 144 2.10 -10.35 1.32
N LEU A 145 3.18 -10.11 0.59
CA LEU A 145 4.22 -11.08 0.31
C LEU A 145 5.51 -10.68 1.02
N PRO A 146 6.30 -11.64 1.54
CA PRO A 146 7.62 -11.34 2.08
C PRO A 146 8.47 -10.55 1.11
N GLY A 147 9.09 -9.47 1.60
CA GLY A 147 10.04 -8.67 0.82
C GLY A 147 11.25 -9.45 0.31
N SER A 148 11.58 -10.58 0.95
CA SER A 148 12.69 -11.45 0.57
C SER A 148 12.41 -12.32 -0.66
N ILE A 149 11.14 -12.62 -1.00
CA ILE A 149 10.82 -13.40 -2.22
C ILE A 149 11.27 -12.64 -3.48
N PHE A 150 11.19 -11.33 -3.36
CA PHE A 150 11.62 -10.34 -4.31
C PHE A 150 13.15 -10.18 -4.36
N ASP A 151 13.91 -10.66 -3.37
CA ASP A 151 15.37 -10.66 -3.46
C ASP A 151 15.85 -11.80 -4.38
N PHE A 152 16.47 -11.49 -5.52
CA PHE A 152 16.94 -12.51 -6.48
C PHE A 152 18.17 -13.29 -5.98
N ARG A 153 18.95 -12.73 -5.04
CA ARG A 153 20.16 -13.36 -4.48
C ARG A 153 19.82 -14.51 -3.55
N THR A 154 18.64 -14.45 -2.95
CA THR A 154 18.12 -15.52 -2.10
C THR A 154 17.15 -16.34 -2.95
N PRO A 155 17.51 -17.56 -3.38
CA PRO A 155 16.57 -18.42 -4.09
C PRO A 155 15.33 -18.61 -3.21
N SER A 156 14.17 -18.25 -3.73
CA SER A 156 12.90 -18.53 -3.08
C SER A 156 12.14 -19.55 -3.91
N PRO A 157 11.76 -20.71 -3.35
CA PRO A 157 10.93 -21.69 -4.05
C PRO A 157 9.54 -21.12 -4.39
N HIS A 158 9.12 -20.04 -3.74
CA HIS A 158 7.83 -19.40 -3.96
C HIS A 158 7.83 -18.40 -5.12
N ARG A 159 8.99 -17.98 -5.65
CA ARG A 159 9.07 -16.94 -6.70
C ARG A 159 8.21 -17.25 -7.93
N PRO A 160 8.22 -18.47 -8.51
CA PRO A 160 7.36 -18.76 -9.67
C PRO A 160 5.86 -18.67 -9.36
N SER A 161 5.44 -19.08 -8.17
CA SER A 161 4.03 -18.99 -7.73
C SER A 161 3.63 -17.53 -7.52
N VAL A 162 4.49 -16.72 -6.91
CA VAL A 162 4.29 -15.27 -6.76
C VAL A 162 4.20 -14.57 -8.11
N ALA A 163 5.08 -14.87 -9.07
CA ALA A 163 5.01 -14.30 -10.41
C ALA A 163 3.69 -14.65 -11.12
N ARG A 164 3.20 -15.89 -10.99
CA ARG A 164 1.89 -16.30 -11.51
C ARG A 164 0.74 -15.54 -10.85
N GLN A 165 0.79 -15.34 -9.53
CA GLN A 165 -0.24 -14.58 -8.83
C GLN A 165 -0.25 -13.10 -9.21
N LEU A 166 0.93 -12.47 -9.31
CA LEU A 166 1.04 -11.09 -9.76
C LEU A 166 0.49 -10.92 -11.18
N ALA A 167 0.79 -11.86 -12.09
CA ALA A 167 0.22 -11.85 -13.44
C ALA A 167 -1.31 -11.98 -13.48
N ARG A 168 -1.91 -12.64 -12.48
CA ARG A 168 -3.38 -12.80 -12.33
C ARG A 168 -4.04 -11.72 -11.47
N ALA A 169 -3.29 -10.80 -10.89
CA ALA A 169 -3.86 -9.69 -10.14
C ALA A 169 -4.52 -8.68 -11.10
N ASP A 170 -5.54 -7.98 -10.63
CA ASP A 170 -6.17 -6.89 -11.37
C ASP A 170 -5.37 -5.58 -11.24
N ALA A 171 -4.72 -5.40 -10.09
CA ALA A 171 -3.98 -4.19 -9.77
C ALA A 171 -2.81 -4.42 -8.79
N PHE A 172 -1.90 -3.45 -8.76
CA PHE A 172 -0.76 -3.40 -7.86
C PHE A 172 -0.77 -2.14 -7.02
N VAL A 173 -0.49 -2.30 -5.72
CA VAL A 173 0.03 -1.20 -4.90
C VAL A 173 1.54 -1.37 -4.84
N TYR A 174 2.26 -0.50 -5.55
CA TYR A 174 3.71 -0.47 -5.54
C TYR A 174 4.21 0.49 -4.47
N LEU A 175 4.91 -0.01 -3.45
CA LEU A 175 5.46 0.83 -2.38
C LEU A 175 6.89 1.25 -2.73
N HIS A 176 7.04 2.51 -3.13
CA HIS A 176 8.33 3.14 -3.34
C HIS A 176 8.79 3.78 -2.03
N ASN A 177 9.84 3.22 -1.41
CA ASN A 177 10.44 3.80 -0.23
C ASN A 177 11.69 4.62 -0.62
N PRO A 178 11.62 5.96 -0.58
CA PRO A 178 12.73 6.84 -0.98
C PRO A 178 13.89 6.86 0.02
N LEU A 179 13.76 6.19 1.17
CA LEU A 179 14.77 6.11 2.23
C LEU A 179 15.57 4.81 2.22
N ILE A 180 15.40 3.95 1.21
CA ILE A 180 16.32 2.82 1.04
C ILE A 180 17.62 3.43 0.50
N ASP A 181 18.56 3.74 1.39
CA ASP A 181 19.80 4.46 1.08
C ASP A 181 20.99 3.52 0.74
N ARG A 182 21.56 3.73 -0.45
CA ARG A 182 22.91 4.21 -0.78
C ARG A 182 24.18 3.38 -0.57
N ASP A 183 24.19 2.34 0.26
CA ASP A 183 25.34 1.45 0.37
C ASP A 183 24.90 -0.01 0.05
N ASP A 184 25.34 -0.52 -1.10
CA ASP A 184 25.21 -1.90 -1.60
C ASP A 184 23.82 -2.48 -1.94
N GLN A 185 22.68 -1.85 -1.63
CA GLN A 185 21.33 -2.42 -1.94
C GLN A 185 20.59 -1.83 -3.16
N GLU A 186 21.10 -0.77 -3.78
CA GLU A 186 20.41 -0.02 -4.85
C GLU A 186 20.40 -0.75 -6.21
N GLU A 187 21.57 -1.20 -6.72
CA GLU A 187 21.63 -1.99 -7.97
C GLU A 187 20.81 -3.29 -7.88
N GLN A 188 20.67 -3.82 -6.66
CA GLN A 188 20.01 -5.09 -6.37
C GLN A 188 18.48 -4.96 -6.32
N THR A 189 17.97 -3.83 -5.81
CA THR A 189 16.52 -3.54 -5.79
C THR A 189 15.98 -3.28 -7.21
N MET A 190 16.81 -2.74 -8.10
CA MET A 190 16.46 -2.51 -9.51
C MET A 190 16.41 -3.78 -10.34
N GLY A 191 17.48 -4.58 -10.33
CA GLY A 191 17.51 -5.86 -11.06
C GLY A 191 16.34 -6.75 -10.66
N PHE A 192 15.97 -6.71 -9.38
CA PHE A 192 14.75 -7.32 -8.84
C PHE A 192 13.47 -6.82 -9.55
N PHE A 193 13.23 -5.50 -9.54
CA PHE A 193 11.99 -4.93 -10.05
C PHE A 193 11.80 -5.24 -11.53
N GLN A 194 12.87 -5.12 -12.34
CA GLN A 194 12.83 -5.48 -13.76
C GLN A 194 12.57 -6.97 -13.96
N HIS A 195 13.30 -7.84 -13.26
CA HIS A 195 13.16 -9.27 -13.45
C HIS A 195 11.75 -9.74 -13.12
N MET A 196 11.18 -9.29 -12.00
CA MET A 196 9.79 -9.61 -11.67
C MET A 196 8.81 -9.02 -12.68
N LEU A 197 9.04 -7.80 -13.19
CA LEU A 197 8.19 -7.26 -14.26
C LEU A 197 8.23 -8.11 -15.52
N ASP A 198 9.41 -8.60 -15.90
CA ASP A 198 9.57 -9.50 -17.04
C ASP A 198 8.88 -10.83 -16.80
N GLU A 199 9.03 -11.39 -15.61
CA GLU A 199 8.34 -12.61 -15.21
C GLU A 199 6.83 -12.48 -15.24
N VAL A 200 6.31 -11.35 -14.74
CA VAL A 200 4.88 -11.04 -14.74
C VAL A 200 4.39 -10.80 -16.17
N ALA A 201 5.12 -10.02 -16.98
CA ALA A 201 4.77 -9.75 -18.36
C ALA A 201 4.74 -11.03 -19.22
N GLY A 202 5.70 -11.94 -19.01
CA GLY A 202 5.74 -13.23 -19.71
C GLY A 202 4.63 -14.20 -19.31
N ARG A 203 3.95 -13.95 -18.18
CA ARG A 203 2.85 -14.78 -17.66
C ARG A 203 1.49 -14.09 -17.74
N SER A 204 1.45 -12.78 -18.00
CA SER A 204 0.21 -12.01 -18.05
C SER A 204 -0.48 -12.26 -19.38
N GLU A 205 -1.74 -12.63 -19.31
CA GLU A 205 -2.63 -12.62 -20.46
C GLU A 205 -3.12 -11.20 -20.74
N GLY A 206 -3.49 -10.91 -21.99
CA GLY A 206 -4.14 -9.65 -22.34
C GLY A 206 -3.24 -8.40 -22.34
N LEU A 207 -1.96 -8.55 -22.67
CA LEU A 207 -1.08 -7.39 -22.91
C LEU A 207 -1.67 -6.50 -24.03
N VAL A 208 -1.73 -5.19 -23.82
CA VAL A 208 -2.22 -4.22 -24.80
C VAL A 208 -1.04 -3.41 -25.33
N GLY A 209 -0.67 -3.61 -26.60
CA GLY A 209 0.50 -2.95 -27.19
C GLY A 209 1.81 -3.28 -26.47
N GLY A 210 1.94 -4.50 -25.94
CA GLY A 210 3.11 -4.94 -25.16
C GLY A 210 3.16 -4.42 -23.72
N ARG A 211 2.08 -3.76 -23.24
CA ARG A 211 1.96 -3.23 -21.88
C ARG A 211 1.07 -4.12 -21.02
N LEU A 212 1.39 -4.20 -19.75
CA LEU A 212 0.65 -4.88 -18.70
C LEU A 212 -0.75 -4.27 -18.52
N PRO A 213 -1.81 -5.09 -18.46
CA PRO A 213 -3.19 -4.60 -18.32
C PRO A 213 -3.54 -4.12 -16.91
N GLN A 214 -2.74 -4.46 -15.90
CA GLN A 214 -3.03 -4.16 -14.49
C GLN A 214 -3.03 -2.65 -14.22
N TYR A 215 -3.86 -2.24 -13.26
CA TYR A 215 -3.79 -0.90 -12.69
C TYR A 215 -2.69 -0.80 -11.64
N VAL A 216 -2.08 0.37 -11.47
CA VAL A 216 -0.97 0.57 -10.53
C VAL A 216 -1.19 1.82 -9.70
N ALA A 217 -1.11 1.69 -8.38
CA ALA A 217 -0.93 2.81 -7.48
C ALA A 217 0.53 2.82 -6.99
N VAL A 218 1.27 3.85 -7.36
CA VAL A 218 2.63 4.11 -6.88
C VAL A 218 2.52 4.92 -5.60
N CYS A 219 2.85 4.30 -4.48
CA CYS A 219 2.80 4.89 -3.16
C CYS A 219 4.22 5.24 -2.70
N ILE A 220 4.53 6.54 -2.63
CA ILE A 220 5.75 7.06 -2.01
C ILE A 220 5.58 6.94 -0.50
N THR A 221 6.22 5.93 0.11
CA THR A 221 6.01 5.62 1.52
C THR A 221 6.86 6.49 2.44
N LYS A 222 6.54 6.43 3.74
CA LYS A 222 7.25 7.15 4.81
C LYS A 222 7.22 8.65 4.59
N PHE A 223 6.10 9.17 4.06
CA PHE A 223 5.91 10.60 3.84
C PHE A 223 5.96 11.42 5.14
N ASP A 224 5.81 10.78 6.30
CA ASP A 224 6.00 11.38 7.64
C ASP A 224 7.47 11.57 8.04
N HIS A 225 8.41 10.96 7.31
CA HIS A 225 9.83 11.03 7.60
C HIS A 225 10.44 12.33 7.05
N GLN A 226 11.29 13.02 7.82
CA GLN A 226 11.83 14.33 7.43
C GLN A 226 12.58 14.35 6.09
N HIS A 227 13.36 13.32 5.77
CA HIS A 227 14.02 13.19 4.45
C HIS A 227 13.07 12.93 3.27
N VAL A 228 11.77 12.74 3.52
CA VAL A 228 10.73 12.68 2.48
C VAL A 228 9.84 13.90 2.56
N TYR A 229 9.37 14.23 3.76
CA TYR A 229 8.48 15.35 4.04
C TYR A 229 9.12 16.72 3.76
N GLY A 230 10.33 16.97 4.29
CA GLY A 230 11.02 18.25 4.17
C GLY A 230 11.22 18.67 2.70
N PRO A 231 11.80 17.80 1.86
CA PRO A 231 11.94 18.06 0.43
C PRO A 231 10.61 18.32 -0.29
N ALA A 232 9.55 17.59 0.06
CA ALA A 232 8.22 17.83 -0.48
C ALA A 232 7.67 19.21 -0.09
N LEU A 233 7.92 19.62 1.15
CA LEU A 233 7.51 20.91 1.69
C LEU A 233 8.26 22.06 1.01
N ASP A 234 9.59 21.93 0.90
CA ASP A 234 10.46 22.90 0.24
C ASP A 234 10.13 23.03 -1.26
N GLY A 235 9.77 21.93 -1.90
CA GLY A 235 9.28 21.89 -3.28
C GLY A 235 7.83 22.34 -3.48
N HIS A 236 7.16 22.83 -2.42
CA HIS A 236 5.76 23.28 -2.43
C HIS A 236 4.73 22.24 -2.91
N PHE A 237 5.01 20.95 -2.74
CA PHE A 237 4.09 19.86 -3.10
C PHE A 237 3.02 19.61 -2.01
N VAL A 238 3.33 19.97 -0.77
CA VAL A 238 2.51 19.68 0.42
C VAL A 238 1.36 20.67 0.56
N VAL A 239 0.17 20.13 0.79
CA VAL A 239 -1.04 20.88 1.14
C VAL A 239 -1.63 20.34 2.44
N PRO A 240 -2.32 21.16 3.26
CA PRO A 240 -3.10 20.63 4.36
C PRO A 240 -4.30 19.83 3.83
N ALA A 241 -4.59 18.69 4.44
CA ALA A 241 -5.82 17.95 4.16
C ALA A 241 -7.05 18.82 4.44
N ALA A 242 -8.08 18.66 3.61
CA ALA A 242 -9.29 19.48 3.71
C ALA A 242 -10.07 19.24 5.01
N ASP A 243 -10.02 18.02 5.52
CA ASP A 243 -10.78 17.59 6.69
C ASP A 243 -9.88 17.47 7.92
N PHE A 244 -10.49 17.52 9.09
CA PHE A 244 -9.80 17.25 10.34
C PHE A 244 -9.10 15.87 10.26
N PRO A 245 -7.84 15.73 10.74
CA PRO A 245 -7.06 16.69 11.50
C PRO A 245 -6.18 17.64 10.66
N HIS A 246 -6.48 17.88 9.38
CA HIS A 246 -5.69 18.70 8.46
C HIS A 246 -4.23 18.23 8.36
N THR A 247 -4.03 16.92 8.26
CA THR A 247 -2.71 16.30 8.06
C THR A 247 -2.04 16.86 6.81
N PRO A 248 -0.71 17.07 6.83
CA PRO A 248 0.03 17.33 5.60
C PRO A 248 -0.22 16.17 4.64
N THR A 249 -0.54 16.50 3.39
CA THR A 249 -0.79 15.55 2.32
C THR A 249 -0.23 16.10 1.02
N ILE A 250 -0.04 15.23 0.03
CA ILE A 250 0.21 15.62 -1.35
C ILE A 250 -1.01 15.19 -2.15
N SER A 251 -1.66 16.16 -2.80
CA SER A 251 -2.82 15.85 -3.64
C SER A 251 -2.43 14.94 -4.81
N GLU A 252 -3.36 14.14 -5.32
CA GLU A 252 -3.15 13.27 -6.48
C GLU A 252 -2.55 14.04 -7.68
N ALA A 253 -3.03 15.28 -7.91
CA ALA A 253 -2.55 16.15 -9.00
C ALA A 253 -1.05 16.49 -8.89
N ASN A 254 -0.53 16.59 -7.66
CA ASN A 254 0.87 16.90 -7.40
C ASN A 254 1.72 15.64 -7.17
N ALA A 255 1.12 14.51 -6.80
CA ALA A 255 1.84 13.31 -6.40
C ALA A 255 2.71 12.72 -7.52
N HIS A 256 2.26 12.79 -8.78
CA HIS A 256 3.06 12.37 -9.92
C HIS A 256 4.27 13.30 -10.14
N ALA A 257 4.06 14.62 -10.08
CA ALA A 257 5.15 15.59 -10.20
C ALA A 257 6.17 15.43 -9.07
N TYR A 258 5.69 15.18 -7.84
CA TYR A 258 6.53 14.91 -6.69
C TYR A 258 7.33 13.61 -6.86
N PHE A 259 6.70 12.52 -7.32
CA PHE A 259 7.42 11.27 -7.62
C PHE A 259 8.56 11.50 -8.62
N ASN A 260 8.25 12.17 -9.74
CA ASN A 260 9.24 12.46 -10.77
C ASN A 260 10.38 13.34 -10.27
N TRP A 261 10.04 14.37 -9.49
CA TRP A 261 11.03 15.23 -8.85
C TRP A 261 11.94 14.41 -7.90
N LEU A 262 11.35 13.53 -7.10
CA LEU A 262 12.07 12.68 -6.15
C LEU A 262 13.05 11.74 -6.88
N CYS A 263 12.58 11.05 -7.92
CA CYS A 263 13.43 10.18 -8.75
C CYS A 263 14.61 10.92 -9.40
N GLN A 264 14.43 12.19 -9.76
CA GLN A 264 15.44 12.99 -10.46
C GLN A 264 16.42 13.74 -9.53
N HIS A 265 15.95 14.20 -8.37
CA HIS A 265 16.68 15.17 -7.54
C HIS A 265 17.01 14.68 -6.14
N HIS A 266 16.16 13.81 -5.58
CA HIS A 266 16.28 13.39 -4.19
C HIS A 266 16.96 12.02 -4.07
N ALA A 267 16.80 11.20 -5.10
CA ALA A 267 17.56 9.99 -5.31
C ALA A 267 18.89 10.35 -6.00
N HIS A 268 20.01 10.30 -5.29
CA HIS A 268 21.32 10.02 -5.91
C HIS A 268 21.38 8.58 -6.49
N ASP A 269 20.21 7.97 -6.72
CA ASP A 269 19.95 6.57 -6.96
C ASP A 269 19.39 6.40 -8.37
N LYS A 270 20.20 5.82 -9.27
CA LYS A 270 19.78 5.46 -10.63
C LYS A 270 18.61 4.46 -10.64
N ALA A 271 18.41 3.70 -9.56
CA ALA A 271 17.33 2.73 -9.47
C ALA A 271 15.96 3.42 -9.47
N SER A 272 15.76 4.46 -8.67
CA SER A 272 14.50 5.19 -8.61
C SER A 272 14.06 5.73 -9.99
N ASP A 273 15.00 6.26 -10.77
CA ASP A 273 14.75 6.74 -12.13
C ASP A 273 14.43 5.59 -13.12
N LEU A 274 15.08 4.44 -12.98
CA LEU A 274 14.77 3.25 -13.77
C LEU A 274 13.41 2.65 -13.41
N VAL A 275 12.97 2.72 -12.15
CA VAL A 275 11.63 2.30 -11.73
C VAL A 275 10.60 3.16 -12.45
N ARG A 276 10.78 4.48 -12.41
CA ARG A 276 9.95 5.44 -13.14
C ARG A 276 9.89 5.12 -14.63
N ALA A 277 11.04 4.97 -15.29
CA ALA A 277 11.10 4.63 -16.72
C ALA A 277 10.40 3.29 -17.06
N SER A 278 10.40 2.35 -16.12
CA SER A 278 9.82 1.02 -16.32
C SER A 278 8.32 1.00 -16.12
N LEU A 279 7.82 1.77 -15.15
CA LEU A 279 6.39 2.06 -15.03
C LEU A 279 5.87 2.74 -16.32
N GLU A 280 6.62 3.73 -16.82
CA GLU A 280 6.33 4.45 -18.07
C GLU A 280 6.29 3.53 -19.29
N ARG A 281 7.18 2.53 -19.34
CA ARG A 281 7.30 1.60 -20.48
C ARG A 281 6.32 0.43 -20.40
N ARG A 282 6.08 -0.12 -19.21
CA ARG A 282 5.35 -1.40 -19.03
C ARG A 282 3.86 -1.23 -18.82
N PHE A 283 3.38 -0.06 -18.39
CA PHE A 283 1.95 0.16 -18.11
C PHE A 283 1.36 1.26 -18.97
N ASP A 284 0.06 1.20 -19.24
CA ASP A 284 -0.68 2.36 -19.78
C ASP A 284 -0.72 3.45 -18.71
N GLN A 285 -0.26 4.66 -19.05
CA GLN A 285 -0.16 5.76 -18.08
C GLN A 285 -1.52 6.19 -17.53
N ARG A 286 -2.63 5.89 -18.21
CA ARG A 286 -3.98 6.13 -17.70
C ARG A 286 -4.37 5.16 -16.58
N ARG A 287 -3.61 4.07 -16.41
CA ARG A 287 -3.80 3.04 -15.37
C ARG A 287 -2.83 3.20 -14.20
N VAL A 288 -1.92 4.17 -14.25
CA VAL A 288 -0.96 4.46 -13.18
C VAL A 288 -1.39 5.72 -12.43
N ARG A 289 -1.46 5.65 -11.10
CA ARG A 289 -1.72 6.78 -10.21
C ARG A 289 -0.66 6.85 -9.13
N TYR A 290 -0.48 8.05 -8.57
CA TYR A 290 0.60 8.34 -7.62
C TYR A 290 0.02 8.90 -6.33
N TYR A 291 0.60 8.48 -5.20
CA TYR A 291 0.19 8.90 -3.87
C TYR A 291 1.42 9.05 -2.98
N ALA A 292 1.46 10.07 -2.14
CA ALA A 292 2.38 10.12 -1.01
C ALA A 292 1.67 9.59 0.21
N THR A 293 2.19 8.52 0.82
CA THR A 293 1.51 7.78 1.86
C THR A 293 2.33 7.72 3.15
N SER A 294 1.62 7.74 4.27
CA SER A 294 2.20 7.52 5.59
C SER A 294 1.34 6.53 6.35
N ALA A 295 1.93 5.40 6.72
CA ALA A 295 1.23 4.36 7.46
C ALA A 295 1.01 4.76 8.94
N ILE A 296 1.86 5.62 9.49
CA ILE A 296 1.84 6.03 10.90
C ILE A 296 1.24 7.42 11.05
N GLY A 297 1.41 8.28 10.04
CA GLY A 297 1.02 9.67 10.09
C GLY A 297 2.02 10.55 10.79
N PHE A 298 1.58 11.79 11.02
CA PHE A 298 2.37 12.84 11.66
C PHE A 298 1.97 13.01 13.12
N HIS A 299 2.94 13.05 14.04
CA HIS A 299 2.66 13.34 15.44
C HIS A 299 2.35 14.82 15.66
N ARG A 300 1.46 15.09 16.62
CA ARG A 300 1.10 16.45 17.07
C ARG A 300 1.73 16.69 18.43
N GLU A 301 2.60 17.70 18.57
CA GLU A 301 2.96 18.20 19.89
C GLU A 301 1.70 18.71 20.60
N LYS A 302 1.47 18.27 21.84
CA LYS A 302 0.28 18.61 22.64
C LYS A 302 0.17 20.10 22.96
N ASP A 303 1.28 20.84 22.96
CA ASP A 303 1.37 22.20 23.50
C ASP A 303 1.69 23.28 22.46
N LYS A 304 1.75 22.96 21.16
CA LYS A 304 1.98 23.98 20.12
C LYS A 304 0.74 24.17 19.23
N PRO A 305 0.18 25.40 19.16
CA PRO A 305 -0.83 25.71 18.15
C PRO A 305 -0.20 25.52 16.76
N PHE A 306 -1.00 24.93 15.87
CA PHE A 306 -0.72 24.62 14.46
C PHE A 306 0.63 25.14 13.91
N GLY A 307 1.62 24.25 13.71
CA GLY A 307 2.80 24.66 12.93
C GLY A 307 4.04 23.76 12.96
N ARG A 308 4.25 22.94 13.98
CA ARG A 308 5.33 21.93 13.97
C ARG A 308 4.74 20.56 14.27
N ARG A 309 4.31 19.86 13.22
CA ARG A 309 4.16 18.41 13.29
C ARG A 309 5.56 17.83 13.32
N VAL A 310 5.87 17.09 14.37
CA VAL A 310 7.19 16.52 14.57
C VAL A 310 7.29 15.24 13.75
N ASN A 311 8.44 15.10 13.10
CA ASN A 311 8.89 13.95 12.35
C ASN A 311 8.72 12.65 13.17
N ASN A 312 8.04 11.65 12.61
CA ASN A 312 7.90 10.31 13.20
C ASN A 312 9.00 9.34 12.75
N GLY A 313 9.99 9.80 11.97
CA GLY A 313 11.05 8.96 11.42
C GLY A 313 11.80 8.13 12.46
N ASP A 314 11.82 8.62 13.69
CA ASP A 314 12.33 7.92 14.84
C ASP A 314 11.20 7.20 15.57
N LEU A 315 10.92 5.96 15.14
CA LEU A 315 10.01 4.99 15.78
C LEU A 315 10.43 4.61 17.20
N PHE A 316 10.35 5.55 18.14
CA PHE A 316 10.71 5.31 19.52
C PHE A 316 9.67 5.85 20.47
N ARG A 317 9.48 5.11 21.56
CA ARG A 317 8.76 5.53 22.77
C ARG A 317 9.67 5.39 23.97
N TYR A 318 9.29 5.95 25.10
CA TYR A 318 9.96 5.70 26.36
C TYR A 318 9.17 4.65 27.16
N ASP A 319 9.85 3.66 27.73
CA ASP A 319 9.22 2.69 28.63
C ASP A 319 8.97 3.30 30.03
N SER A 320 8.42 2.50 30.95
CA SER A 320 8.13 2.94 32.32
C SER A 320 9.38 3.36 33.12
N GLU A 321 10.57 2.98 32.67
CA GLU A 321 11.85 3.32 33.28
C GLU A 321 12.51 4.53 32.59
N GLY A 322 11.84 5.14 31.61
CA GLY A 322 12.35 6.28 30.85
C GLY A 322 13.41 5.90 29.82
N LYS A 323 13.55 4.61 29.48
CA LYS A 323 14.46 4.16 28.44
C LYS A 323 13.80 4.24 27.07
N ARG A 324 14.56 4.76 26.09
CA ARG A 324 14.14 4.81 24.69
C ARG A 324 14.06 3.38 24.12
N VAL A 325 12.87 2.96 23.73
CA VAL A 325 12.58 1.67 23.10
C VAL A 325 11.91 1.88 21.76
N ARG A 326 12.05 0.93 20.83
CA ARG A 326 11.37 1.01 19.54
C ARG A 326 9.85 0.91 19.75
N GLY A 327 9.09 1.80 19.12
CA GLY A 327 7.63 1.82 19.26
C GLY A 327 7.01 3.09 18.69
N ILE A 328 5.69 3.11 18.67
CA ILE A 328 4.92 4.26 18.20
C ILE A 328 4.63 5.17 19.39
N ASP A 329 5.01 6.44 19.28
CA ASP A 329 4.63 7.44 20.27
C ASP A 329 3.31 8.12 19.89
N GLY A 330 2.30 7.92 20.74
CA GLY A 330 0.97 8.49 20.57
C GLY A 330 0.08 7.79 19.53
N PRO A 331 -1.07 8.42 19.22
CA PRO A 331 -2.02 7.90 18.24
C PRO A 331 -1.48 7.93 16.81
N VAL A 332 -1.74 6.87 16.07
CA VAL A 332 -1.40 6.72 14.65
C VAL A 332 -2.46 7.41 13.80
N PHE A 333 -2.09 8.20 12.80
CA PHE A 333 -3.03 8.84 11.87
C PHE A 333 -2.60 8.63 10.41
N PRO A 334 -2.92 7.48 9.80
CA PRO A 334 -2.48 7.18 8.44
C PRO A 334 -2.91 8.27 7.44
N VAL A 335 -2.07 8.54 6.46
CA VAL A 335 -2.30 9.53 5.41
C VAL A 335 -2.26 8.82 4.05
N ASN A 336 -3.30 9.01 3.26
CA ASN A 336 -3.42 8.50 1.88
C ASN A 336 -3.21 6.98 1.73
N VAL A 337 -3.58 6.17 2.71
CA VAL A 337 -3.41 4.69 2.65
C VAL A 337 -4.63 3.96 2.10
N LEU A 338 -5.82 4.57 2.21
CA LEU A 338 -7.08 3.96 1.80
C LEU A 338 -7.38 4.27 0.33
N GLU A 339 -7.15 5.52 -0.05
CA GLU A 339 -7.40 6.10 -1.36
C GLU A 339 -6.76 5.31 -2.50
N PRO A 340 -5.48 4.87 -2.42
CA PRO A 340 -4.88 4.06 -3.47
C PRO A 340 -5.63 2.75 -3.71
N VAL A 341 -6.09 2.10 -2.65
CA VAL A 341 -6.78 0.80 -2.71
C VAL A 341 -8.18 0.97 -3.29
N ILE A 342 -8.94 1.93 -2.76
CA ILE A 342 -10.29 2.25 -3.25
C ILE A 342 -10.25 2.66 -4.73
N ASP A 343 -9.36 3.57 -5.11
CA ASP A 343 -9.29 4.07 -6.47
C ASP A 343 -8.91 2.97 -7.48
N LEU A 344 -8.00 2.06 -7.10
CA LEU A 344 -7.69 0.89 -7.91
C LEU A 344 -8.89 -0.03 -8.06
N SER A 345 -9.58 -0.36 -6.97
CA SER A 345 -10.78 -1.21 -7.03
C SER A 345 -11.87 -0.61 -7.92
N LEU A 346 -12.12 0.70 -7.78
CA LEU A 346 -13.07 1.42 -8.62
C LEU A 346 -12.66 1.41 -10.10
N ALA A 347 -11.37 1.58 -10.40
CA ALA A 347 -10.87 1.55 -11.76
C ALA A 347 -10.98 0.15 -12.39
N VAL A 348 -10.70 -0.90 -11.62
CA VAL A 348 -10.88 -2.30 -12.04
C VAL A 348 -12.35 -2.57 -12.35
N LEU A 349 -13.26 -2.28 -11.42
CA LEU A 349 -14.69 -2.54 -11.58
C LEU A 349 -15.27 -1.79 -12.80
N ARG A 350 -14.95 -0.50 -12.95
CA ARG A 350 -15.37 0.29 -14.13
C ARG A 350 -14.79 -0.27 -15.44
N GLY A 351 -13.57 -0.80 -15.39
CA GLY A 351 -12.92 -1.43 -16.53
C GLY A 351 -13.61 -2.73 -16.96
N ARG A 352 -14.16 -3.50 -16.01
CA ARG A 352 -14.95 -4.71 -16.29
C ARG A 352 -16.31 -4.37 -16.92
N ASP A 353 -16.93 -3.28 -16.48
CA ASP A 353 -18.24 -2.81 -16.98
C ASP A 353 -18.20 -2.17 -18.38
N THR A 354 -17.01 -1.95 -18.96
CA THR A 354 -16.85 -1.31 -20.27
C THR A 354 -16.37 -2.31 -21.33
N PRO A 355 -17.24 -3.17 -21.88
CA PRO A 355 -16.86 -4.06 -22.97
C PRO A 355 -16.64 -3.25 -24.25
N GLY A 356 -15.42 -3.24 -24.80
CA GLY A 356 -15.15 -2.68 -26.14
C GLY A 356 -13.88 -1.85 -26.34
N ARG A 357 -12.99 -1.72 -25.34
CA ARG A 357 -11.62 -1.20 -25.52
C ARG A 357 -10.60 -2.21 -25.01
N ARG A 358 -10.55 -3.38 -25.64
CA ARG A 358 -9.40 -4.28 -25.56
C ARG A 358 -8.57 -4.11 -26.82
#